data_AF-A0A061NJY7-F1
#
_entry.id   AF-A0A061NJY7-F1
#
_cell.length_a   1.000
_cell.length_b   1.000
_cell.length_c   1.000
_cell.angle_alpha   90.00
_cell.angle_beta   90.00
_cell.angle_gamma   90.00
#
_symmetry.space_group_name_H-M   'P 1'
#
loop_
_entity.id
_entity.type
_entity.pdbx_description
1 polymer ?
#
loop_
_entity_poly.entity_id
_entity_poly.type
_entity_poly.pdbx_seq_one_letter_code
_entity_poly.pdbx_strand_id
1 'polypeptide(L)' 'MVDELEESAFHSEQAYRIARTHMTAVTHFENRSNSTKVVEHTRGFQALIAHQMNQGNLEETAFERLDRLSETLITRWE' A
#
# COMPACT_ATOMS: atom_id res chain seq x y z
N MET A 1 6.81 -1.15 -7.06
CA MET A 1 6.12 -1.35 -5.77
C MET A 1 5.97 -0.03 -5.05
N VAL A 2 7.03 0.56 -4.49
CA VAL A 2 6.98 1.94 -3.96
C VAL A 2 6.67 2.96 -5.05
N ASP A 3 7.14 2.70 -6.28
CA ASP A 3 6.90 3.53 -7.47
C ASP A 3 5.42 3.54 -7.93
N GLU A 4 4.57 2.69 -7.34
CA GLU A 4 3.12 2.68 -7.61
C GLU A 4 2.39 3.78 -6.85
N LEU A 5 3.06 4.44 -5.90
CA LEU A 5 2.51 5.57 -5.15
C LEU A 5 2.74 6.87 -5.90
N GLU A 6 1.66 7.63 -6.11
CA GLU A 6 1.71 8.97 -6.67
C GLU A 6 1.50 9.99 -5.54
N GLU A 7 2.52 10.78 -5.21
CA GLU A 7 2.46 11.75 -4.10
C GLU A 7 1.31 12.75 -4.26
N SER A 8 1.02 13.17 -5.50
CA SER A 8 -0.08 14.09 -5.81
C SER A 8 -1.47 13.53 -5.49
N ALA A 9 -1.63 12.21 -5.45
CA ALA A 9 -2.90 11.57 -5.10
C ALA A 9 -3.19 11.59 -3.59
N PHE A 10 -2.22 12.02 -2.77
CA PHE A 10 -2.40 12.18 -1.33
C PHE A 10 -2.64 13.65 -0.99
N HIS A 11 -3.73 13.93 -0.30
CA HIS A 11 -4.06 15.28 0.19
C HIS A 11 -3.35 15.64 1.51
N SER A 12 -2.49 14.73 2.00
CA SER A 12 -1.68 14.92 3.20
C SER A 12 -0.28 14.34 2.99
N GLU A 13 0.74 15.17 3.19
CA GLU A 13 2.15 14.73 3.14
C GLU A 13 2.41 13.60 4.14
N GLN A 14 1.78 13.66 5.32
CA GLN A 14 1.90 12.62 6.32
C GLN A 14 1.27 11.31 5.83
N ALA A 15 0.11 11.36 5.17
CA ALA A 15 -0.54 10.17 4.60
C ALA A 15 0.36 9.50 3.55
N TYR A 16 0.95 10.29 2.65
CA TYR A 16 1.91 9.80 1.67
C TYR A 16 3.14 9.16 2.32
N ARG A 17 3.76 9.82 3.31
CA ARG A 17 4.94 9.29 4.01
C ARG A 17 4.66 7.96 4.71
N ILE A 18 3.49 7.80 5.33
CA ILE A 18 3.10 6.55 6.00
C ILE A 18 2.87 5.44 4.95
N ALA A 19 2.15 5.73 3.87
CA ALA A 19 1.93 4.79 2.76
C ALA A 19 3.26 4.33 2.14
N ARG A 20 4.19 5.27 1.88
CA ARG A 20 5.52 4.98 1.34
C ARG A 20 6.35 4.08 2.25
N THR A 21 6.29 4.32 3.56
CA THR A 21 6.98 3.49 4.55
C THR A 21 6.45 2.06 4.55
N HIS A 22 5.12 1.89 4.54
CA HIS A 22 4.50 0.58 4.44
C HIS A 22 4.91 -0.17 3.16
N MET A 23 4.84 0.49 2.00
CA MET A 23 5.18 -0.12 0.73
C MET A 23 6.68 -0.47 0.61
N THR A 24 7.53 0.31 1.28
CA THR A 24 8.96 -0.02 1.40
C THR A 24 9.17 -1.31 2.21
N ALA A 25 8.40 -1.52 3.27
CA ALA A 25 8.45 -2.75 4.05
C ALA A 25 7.97 -3.96 3.24
N VAL A 26 6.87 -3.85 2.48
CA VAL A 26 6.41 -4.94 1.58
C VAL A 26 7.51 -5.29 0.57
N THR A 27 8.07 -4.28 -0.11
CA THR A 27 9.18 -4.47 -1.07
C THR A 27 10.38 -5.16 -0.42
N HIS A 28 10.72 -4.79 0.82
CA HIS A 28 11.79 -5.43 1.57
C HIS A 28 11.55 -6.92 1.80
N PHE A 29 10.31 -7.31 2.15
CA PHE A 29 9.98 -8.71 2.38
C PHE A 29 9.83 -9.52 1.09
N GLU A 30 9.36 -8.92 0.00
CA GLU A 30 9.36 -9.55 -1.33
C GLU A 30 10.78 -9.88 -1.77
N ASN A 31 11.72 -8.94 -1.63
CA ASN A 31 13.13 -9.15 -1.95
C ASN A 31 13.78 -10.26 -1.11
N ARG A 32 13.22 -10.56 0.08
CA ARG A 32 13.66 -11.65 0.95
C ARG A 32 12.86 -12.94 0.77
N SER A 33 11.92 -12.97 -0.18
CA SER A 33 11.00 -14.10 -0.41
C SER A 33 10.26 -14.55 0.86
N ASN A 34 9.97 -13.63 1.78
CA ASN A 34 9.24 -13.92 3.01
C ASN A 34 7.74 -13.74 2.78
N SER A 35 7.10 -14.76 2.20
CA SER A 35 5.68 -14.74 1.81
C SER A 35 4.76 -14.31 2.94
N THR A 36 4.92 -14.88 4.14
CA THR A 36 4.11 -14.53 5.32
C THR A 36 4.16 -13.03 5.62
N LYS A 37 5.36 -12.42 5.60
CA LYS A 37 5.50 -10.99 5.86
C LYS A 37 4.99 -10.13 4.71
N VAL A 38 5.13 -10.58 3.46
CA VAL A 38 4.54 -9.87 2.31
C VAL A 38 3.02 -9.79 2.46
N VAL A 39 2.36 -10.91 2.75
CA VAL A 39 0.90 -10.96 2.92
C VAL A 39 0.45 -10.11 4.12
N GLU A 40 1.09 -10.25 5.28
CA GLU A 40 0.78 -9.46 6.49
C GLU A 40 0.90 -7.95 6.25
N HIS A 41 2.01 -7.50 5.68
CA HIS A 41 2.24 -6.07 5.47
C HIS A 41 1.40 -5.50 4.32
N THR A 42 1.07 -6.29 3.31
CA THR A 42 0.15 -5.88 2.23
C THR A 42 -1.27 -5.70 2.77
N ARG A 43 -1.78 -6.62 3.61
CA ARG A 43 -3.08 -6.46 4.27
C ARG A 43 -3.13 -5.22 5.18
N GLY A 44 -2.05 -5.00 5.94
CA GLY A 44 -1.92 -3.78 6.74
C GLY A 44 -1.91 -2.51 5.89
N PHE A 45 -1.29 -2.57 4.70
CA PHE A 45 -1.32 -1.47 3.73
C PHE A 45 -2.72 -1.22 3.17
N GLN A 46 -3.50 -2.26 2.82
CA GLN A 46 -4.91 -2.10 2.40
C GLN A 46 -5.75 -1.39 3.47
N ALA A 47 -5.61 -1.81 4.73
CA ALA A 47 -6.32 -1.18 5.84
C ALA A 47 -5.92 0.31 6.00
N LEU A 48 -4.64 0.62 5.82
CA LEU A 48 -4.13 1.99 5.85
C LEU A 48 -4.73 2.86 4.75
N ILE A 49 -4.69 2.42 3.48
CA ILE A 49 -5.20 3.23 2.36
C ILE A 49 -6.72 3.39 2.41
N ALA A 50 -7.45 2.37 2.90
CA ALA A 50 -8.89 2.47 3.15
C ALA A 50 -9.19 3.52 4.22
N HIS A 51 -8.41 3.54 5.31
CA HIS A 51 -8.53 4.59 6.33
C HIS A 51 -8.21 5.98 5.75
N GLN A 52 -7.15 6.11 4.96
CA GLN A 52 -6.77 7.38 4.34
C GLN A 52 -7.83 7.90 3.37
N MET A 53 -8.41 7.03 2.53
CA MET A 53 -9.54 7.38 1.66
C MET A 53 -10.75 7.86 2.47
N ASN A 54 -11.12 7.13 3.53
CA ASN A 54 -12.25 7.51 4.41
C ASN A 54 -12.03 8.84 5.14
N GLN A 55 -10.78 9.26 5.34
CA GLN A 55 -10.43 10.55 5.93
C GLN A 55 -10.25 11.66 4.87
N GLY A 56 -10.47 11.36 3.58
CA GLY A 56 -10.25 12.30 2.48
C GLY A 56 -8.77 12.66 2.27
N ASN A 57 -7.84 11.79 2.66
CA ASN A 57 -6.40 11.98 2.49
C ASN A 57 -5.84 11.32 1.23
N LEU A 58 -6.66 10.55 0.51
CA LEU A 58 -6.29 9.80 -0.67
C LEU A 58 -7.41 9.87 -1.70
N GLU A 59 -7.06 10.14 -2.96
CA GLU A 59 -8.00 10.12 -4.08
C GLU A 59 -8.61 8.71 -4.27
N GLU A 60 -9.91 8.66 -4.60
CA GLU A 60 -10.64 7.40 -4.80
C GLU A 60 -10.01 6.53 -5.89
N THR A 61 -9.62 7.11 -7.01
CA THR A 61 -8.94 6.41 -8.12
C THR A 61 -7.60 5.81 -7.69
N ALA A 62 -6.86 6.51 -6.83
CA ALA A 62 -5.61 6.01 -6.27
C ALA A 62 -5.85 4.89 -5.27
N PHE A 63 -6.87 5.01 -4.42
CA PHE A 63 -7.30 3.92 -3.54
C PHE A 63 -7.64 2.65 -4.35
N GLU A 64 -8.50 2.74 -5.35
CA GLU A 64 -8.90 1.58 -6.18
C GLU A 64 -7.73 0.89 -6.88
N ARG A 65 -6.74 1.68 -7.34
CA ARG A 65 -5.53 1.12 -7.97
C ARG A 65 -4.67 0.40 -6.93
N LEU A 66 -4.42 1.03 -5.79
CA LEU A 66 -3.55 0.51 -4.73
C LEU A 66 -4.17 -0.71 -4.05
N ASP A 67 -5.49 -0.76 -3.91
CA ASP A 67 -6.21 -1.90 -3.36
C ASP A 67 -6.12 -3.11 -4.29
N ARG A 68 -6.40 -2.94 -5.59
CA ARG A 68 -6.22 -4.01 -6.60
C ARG A 68 -4.78 -4.52 -6.70
N LEU A 69 -3.80 -3.63 -6.60
CA LEU A 69 -2.39 -4.02 -6.53
C LEU A 69 -2.13 -4.90 -5.31
N SER A 70 -2.69 -4.52 -4.16
CA SER A 70 -2.54 -5.24 -2.91
C SER A 70 -3.18 -6.64 -2.96
N GLU A 71 -4.38 -6.75 -3.54
CA GLU A 71 -5.03 -8.04 -3.79
C GLU A 71 -4.18 -8.95 -4.69
N THR A 72 -3.59 -8.38 -5.74
CA THR A 72 -2.70 -9.09 -6.66
C THR A 72 -1.45 -9.62 -5.93
N LEU A 73 -0.86 -8.81 -5.06
CA LEU A 73 0.30 -9.20 -4.25
C LEU A 73 -0.05 -10.30 -3.24
N ILE A 74 -1.18 -10.16 -2.53
CA ILE A 74 -1.64 -11.18 -1.59
C ILE A 74 -1.85 -12.50 -2.33
N THR A 75 -2.59 -12.49 -3.43
CA THR A 75 -2.86 -13.69 -4.23
C THR A 75 -1.59 -14.35 -4.76
N ARG A 76 -0.55 -13.55 -5.09
CA ARG A 76 0.73 -14.07 -5.58
C ARG A 76 1.55 -14.77 -4.49
N TRP A 77 1.45 -14.30 -3.25
CA TRP A 77 2.33 -14.70 -2.15
C TRP A 77 1.64 -15.61 -1.12
N GLU A 78 0.33 -15.84 -1.23
CA GLU A 78 -0.40 -16.94 -0.56
C GLU A 78 -0.18 -18.28 -1.26
#